data_AF-A0A5M6DNQ6-F1
#
_entry.id   AF-A0A5M6DNQ6-F1
#
_cell.length_a   1.000
_cell.length_b   1.000
_cell.length_c   1.000
_cell.angle_alpha   90.00
_cell.angle_beta   90.00
_cell.angle_gamma   90.00
#
_symmetry.space_group_name_H-M   'P 1'
#
loop_
_entity.id
_entity.type
_entity.pdbx_description
1 polymer ?
#
loop_
_entity_poly.entity_id
_entity_poly.type
_entity_poly.pdbx_seq_one_letter_code
_entity_poly.pdbx_strand_id
1 'polypeptide(L)'
;MINTQVADGSILVLAVASAWLIGNYFYRTRKSGIKKIPLLLLVFMAMWCALNMVGHLVAVIWVNIQRMQAGTFSYNLHFYNLLLMGVVFLSLSLLQLRCIKFLSRGKYYMRKPLTIFSLSLALLSFPLFPFNPIGLLPVISSLTILATVAATKKQWQRTTHEKSRRVVSA
;
A
#
# COMPACT_ATOMS: atom_id res chain seq x y z
N MET A 1 -11.31 -27.59 -3.96
CA MET A 1 -11.64 -26.25 -3.42
C MET A 1 -10.39 -25.66 -2.81
N ILE A 2 -9.96 -24.46 -3.22
CA ILE A 2 -8.85 -23.77 -2.54
C ILE A 2 -9.39 -23.34 -1.17
N ASN A 3 -8.68 -23.72 -0.10
CA ASN A 3 -9.03 -23.26 1.24
C ASN A 3 -8.71 -21.77 1.34
N THR A 4 -9.73 -20.92 1.29
CA THR A 4 -9.60 -19.45 1.29
C THR A 4 -8.84 -18.94 2.51
N GLN A 5 -8.98 -19.60 3.66
CA GLN A 5 -8.23 -19.27 4.87
C GLN A 5 -6.72 -19.45 4.70
N VAL A 6 -6.29 -20.48 3.97
CA VAL A 6 -4.87 -20.74 3.69
C VAL A 6 -4.32 -19.70 2.72
N ALA A 7 -5.11 -19.29 1.72
CA ALA A 7 -4.72 -18.24 0.79
C ALA A 7 -4.57 -16.88 1.50
N ASP A 8 -5.56 -16.50 2.31
CA ASP A 8 -5.53 -15.23 3.08
C ASP A 8 -4.37 -15.20 4.08
N GLY A 9 -4.15 -16.32 4.79
CA GLY A 9 -3.02 -16.48 5.71
C GLY A 9 -1.67 -16.38 4.98
N SER A 10 -1.55 -17.00 3.79
CA SER A 10 -0.33 -16.94 2.99
C SER A 10 -0.04 -15.51 2.49
N ILE A 11 -1.07 -14.79 2.04
CA ILE A 11 -0.93 -13.39 1.61
C ILE A 11 -0.50 -12.52 2.79
N LEU A 12 -1.08 -12.74 3.98
CA LEU A 12 -0.68 -12.02 5.19
C LEU A 12 0.78 -12.28 5.56
N VAL A 13 1.22 -13.53 5.56
CA VAL A 13 2.62 -13.90 5.84
C VAL A 13 3.57 -13.25 4.81
N LEU A 14 3.21 -13.30 3.53
CA LEU A 14 3.97 -12.63 2.47
C LEU A 14 3.99 -11.11 2.66
N ALA A 15 2.90 -10.49 3.09
CA ALA A 15 2.84 -9.06 3.38
C ALA A 15 3.74 -8.70 4.56
N VAL A 16 3.73 -9.47 5.64
CA VAL A 16 4.62 -9.26 6.80
C VAL A 16 6.08 -9.42 6.38
N ALA A 17 6.42 -10.51 5.70
CA ALA A 17 7.80 -10.81 5.29
C ALA A 17 8.33 -9.74 4.31
N SER A 18 7.56 -9.40 3.29
CA SER A 18 7.95 -8.38 2.30
C SER A 18 8.05 -6.99 2.93
N ALA A 19 7.14 -6.63 3.83
CA ALA A 19 7.20 -5.36 4.54
C ALA A 19 8.40 -5.27 5.48
N TRP A 20 8.76 -6.37 6.14
CA TRP A 20 9.97 -6.44 6.95
C TRP A 20 11.23 -6.23 6.11
N LEU A 21 11.35 -6.93 4.98
CA LEU A 21 12.50 -6.81 4.08
C LEU A 21 12.61 -5.40 3.48
N ILE A 22 11.53 -4.92 2.85
CA ILE A 22 11.48 -3.61 2.18
C ILE A 22 11.60 -2.48 3.20
N GLY A 23 10.92 -2.59 4.34
CA GLY A 23 10.97 -1.60 5.41
C GLY A 23 12.34 -1.51 6.07
N ASN A 24 13.03 -2.64 6.30
CA ASN A 24 14.41 -2.64 6.76
C ASN A 24 15.35 -2.01 5.71
N TYR A 25 15.16 -2.31 4.42
CA TYR A 25 15.92 -1.70 3.34
C TYR A 25 15.71 -0.17 3.28
N PHE A 26 14.47 0.31 3.40
CA PHE A 26 14.15 1.74 3.45
C PHE A 26 14.72 2.40 4.71
N TYR A 27 14.68 1.70 5.84
CA TYR A 27 15.21 2.20 7.10
C TYR A 27 16.74 2.35 7.06
N ARG A 28 17.45 1.39 6.46
CA ARG A 28 18.92 1.42 6.30
C ARG A 28 19.36 2.56 5.37
N THR A 29 18.56 2.88 4.35
CA THR A 29 18.89 3.93 3.35
C THR A 29 18.23 5.28 3.65
N ARG A 30 17.66 5.45 4.86
CA ARG A 30 16.91 6.65 5.22
C ARG A 30 17.82 7.86 5.39
N LYS A 31 17.30 9.02 5.03
CA LYS A 31 17.89 10.34 5.32
C LYS A 31 16.95 11.24 6.14
N SER A 32 15.79 10.72 6.54
CA SER A 32 14.85 11.39 7.46
C SER A 32 15.01 10.89 8.90
N GLY A 33 14.46 11.64 9.85
CA GLY A 33 14.43 11.28 11.28
C GLY A 33 13.33 10.25 11.64
N ILE A 34 12.70 9.61 10.65
CA ILE A 34 11.62 8.64 10.89
C ILE A 34 12.12 7.44 11.70
N LYS A 35 11.35 7.07 12.74
CA LYS A 35 11.63 5.87 13.54
C LYS A 35 11.32 4.59 12.74
N LYS A 36 11.89 3.46 13.17
CA LYS A 36 11.77 2.17 12.46
C LYS A 36 10.33 1.66 12.38
N ILE A 37 9.64 1.65 13.52
CA ILE A 37 8.27 1.13 13.68
C ILE A 37 7.27 1.83 12.76
N PRO A 38 7.13 3.16 12.76
CA PRO A 38 6.17 3.82 11.86
C PRO A 38 6.54 3.63 10.38
N LEU A 39 7.82 3.56 10.03
CA LEU A 39 8.22 3.26 8.66
C LEU A 39 7.83 1.83 8.25
N LEU A 40 8.03 0.85 9.13
CA LEU A 40 7.58 -0.53 8.90
C LEU A 40 6.07 -0.61 8.75
N LEU A 41 5.30 0.07 9.60
CA LEU A 41 3.84 0.10 9.52
C LEU A 41 3.35 0.68 8.17
N LEU A 42 3.97 1.78 7.71
CA LEU A 42 3.63 2.37 6.42
C LEU A 42 3.90 1.41 5.25
N VAL A 43 5.07 0.77 5.24
CA VAL A 43 5.43 -0.19 4.19
C VAL A 43 4.51 -1.41 4.26
N PHE A 44 4.20 -1.89 5.47
CA PHE A 44 3.31 -3.02 5.69
C PHE A 44 1.90 -2.78 5.15
N MET A 45 1.29 -1.64 5.50
CA MET A 45 -0.06 -1.32 5.04
C MET A 45 -0.13 -1.22 3.51
N ALA A 46 0.88 -0.60 2.88
CA ALA A 46 0.92 -0.50 1.43
C ALA A 46 1.20 -1.87 0.74
N MET A 47 2.08 -2.71 1.31
CA MET A 47 2.34 -4.06 0.81
C MET A 47 1.15 -5.01 1.00
N TRP A 48 0.46 -4.93 2.14
CA TRP A 48 -0.74 -5.71 2.40
C TRP A 48 -1.76 -5.47 1.30
N CYS A 49 -2.09 -4.20 1.04
CA CYS A 49 -3.05 -3.83 0.02
C CYS A 49 -2.60 -4.29 -1.37
N ALA A 50 -1.34 -4.03 -1.75
CA ALA A 50 -0.79 -4.45 -3.04
C ALA A 50 -0.89 -5.97 -3.25
N LEU A 51 -0.45 -6.78 -2.29
CA LEU A 51 -0.47 -8.24 -2.41
C LEU A 51 -1.89 -8.82 -2.44
N ASN A 52 -2.83 -8.22 -1.70
CA ASN A 52 -4.24 -8.61 -1.78
C ASN A 52 -4.82 -8.29 -3.16
N MET A 53 -4.47 -7.15 -3.76
CA MET A 53 -4.91 -6.82 -5.12
C MET A 53 -4.29 -7.75 -6.17
N VAL A 54 -3.04 -8.19 -5.98
CA VAL A 54 -2.42 -9.23 -6.82
C VAL A 54 -3.20 -10.54 -6.69
N GLY A 55 -3.48 -11.00 -5.46
CA GLY A 55 -4.28 -12.20 -5.23
C GLY A 55 -5.66 -12.11 -5.87
N HIS A 56 -6.32 -10.95 -5.75
CA HIS A 56 -7.60 -10.67 -6.39
C HIS A 56 -7.52 -10.78 -7.92
N LEU A 57 -6.53 -10.13 -8.54
CA LEU A 57 -6.34 -10.20 -10.00
C LEU A 57 -6.08 -11.64 -10.48
N VAL A 58 -5.24 -12.38 -9.75
CA VAL A 58 -4.98 -13.80 -10.05
C VAL A 58 -6.26 -14.62 -9.96
N ALA A 59 -7.07 -14.43 -8.91
CA ALA A 59 -8.33 -15.12 -8.75
C ALA A 59 -9.34 -14.78 -9.87
N VAL A 60 -9.47 -13.50 -10.22
CA VAL A 60 -10.34 -13.06 -11.33
C VAL A 60 -9.88 -13.68 -12.64
N ILE A 61 -8.59 -13.64 -12.97
CA ILE A 61 -8.05 -14.24 -14.19
C ILE A 61 -8.27 -15.75 -14.19
N TRP A 62 -7.94 -16.43 -13.10
CA TRP A 62 -8.06 -17.89 -12.99
C TRP A 62 -9.50 -18.38 -13.19
N VAL A 63 -10.48 -17.77 -12.51
CA VAL A 63 -11.90 -18.13 -12.65
C VAL A 63 -12.38 -17.91 -14.08
N ASN A 64 -11.92 -16.84 -14.75
CA ASN A 64 -12.33 -16.56 -16.12
C ASN A 64 -11.65 -17.48 -17.14
N ILE A 65 -10.41 -17.93 -16.90
CA ILE A 65 -9.78 -18.99 -17.70
C ILE A 65 -10.58 -20.29 -17.60
N GLN A 66 -11.02 -20.68 -16.39
CA GLN A 66 -11.87 -21.86 -16.21
C GLN A 66 -13.20 -21.74 -16.97
N ARG A 67 -13.84 -20.57 -16.92
CA ARG A 67 -15.05 -20.29 -17.73
C ARG A 67 -14.78 -20.37 -19.22
N MET A 68 -13.60 -19.92 -19.67
CA MET A 68 -13.21 -19.96 -21.08
C MET A 68 -13.04 -21.40 -21.56
N GLN A 69 -12.39 -22.24 -20.75
CA GLN A 69 -12.24 -23.67 -21.02
C GLN A 69 -13.59 -24.40 -21.03
N ALA A 70 -14.53 -23.98 -20.18
CA ALA A 70 -15.89 -24.53 -20.13
C ALA A 70 -16.84 -23.97 -21.21
N GLY A 71 -16.37 -23.06 -22.08
CA GLY A 71 -17.20 -22.43 -23.12
C GLY A 71 -18.28 -21.48 -22.59
N THR A 72 -18.23 -21.13 -21.30
CA THR A 72 -19.22 -20.25 -20.63
C THR A 72 -18.68 -18.84 -20.37
N PHE A 73 -17.47 -18.54 -20.87
CA PHE A 73 -16.89 -17.21 -20.75
C PHE A 73 -17.64 -16.20 -21.60
N SER A 74 -17.92 -15.05 -20.99
CA SER A 74 -18.51 -13.91 -21.65
C SER A 74 -17.74 -12.66 -21.24
N TYR A 75 -17.16 -11.98 -22.23
CA TYR A 75 -16.42 -10.74 -22.01
C TYR A 75 -17.41 -9.61 -21.73
N ASN A 76 -17.78 -9.46 -20.46
CA ASN A 76 -18.79 -8.51 -20.01
C ASN A 76 -18.15 -7.32 -19.28
N LEU A 77 -18.90 -6.21 -19.21
CA LEU A 77 -18.51 -5.00 -18.47
C LEU A 77 -18.12 -5.33 -17.02
N HIS A 78 -18.77 -6.32 -16.41
CA HIS A 78 -18.44 -6.79 -15.07
C HIS A 78 -17.01 -7.32 -14.95
N PHE A 79 -16.55 -8.15 -15.90
CA PHE A 79 -15.18 -8.66 -15.93
C PHE A 79 -14.17 -7.52 -16.09
N TYR A 80 -14.43 -6.61 -17.03
CA TYR A 80 -13.57 -5.45 -17.26
C TYR A 80 -13.45 -4.58 -15.99
N ASN A 81 -14.56 -4.30 -15.31
CA ASN A 81 -14.57 -3.48 -14.10
C ASN A 81 -13.80 -4.12 -12.94
N LEU A 82 -13.93 -5.44 -12.73
CA LEU A 82 -13.16 -6.16 -11.71
C LEU A 82 -11.66 -6.09 -11.98
N LEU A 83 -11.26 -6.29 -13.23
CA LEU A 83 -9.87 -6.28 -13.63
C LEU A 83 -9.29 -4.86 -13.53
N LEU A 84 -10.01 -3.86 -14.04
CA LEU A 84 -9.63 -2.44 -13.94
C LEU A 84 -9.48 -2.00 -12.48
N MET A 85 -10.44 -2.35 -11.62
CA MET A 85 -10.38 -2.03 -10.19
C MET A 85 -9.13 -2.63 -9.54
N GLY A 86 -8.85 -3.92 -9.78
CA GLY A 86 -7.65 -4.58 -9.24
C GLY A 86 -6.36 -3.90 -9.71
N VAL A 87 -6.27 -3.53 -10.99
CA VAL A 87 -5.10 -2.84 -11.55
C VAL A 87 -4.94 -1.44 -10.96
N VAL A 88 -6.02 -0.68 -10.83
CA VAL A 88 -6.00 0.69 -10.28
C VAL A 88 -5.57 0.67 -8.81
N PHE A 89 -6.16 -0.21 -7.99
CA PHE A 89 -5.84 -0.30 -6.56
C PHE A 89 -4.42 -0.82 -6.31
N LEU A 90 -3.96 -1.79 -7.11
CA LEU A 90 -2.57 -2.22 -7.10
C LEU A 90 -1.62 -1.06 -7.44
N SER A 91 -1.92 -0.32 -8.51
CA SER A 91 -1.10 0.80 -8.96
C SER A 91 -1.00 1.90 -7.91
N LEU A 92 -2.12 2.27 -7.29
CA LEU A 92 -2.14 3.23 -6.18
C LEU A 92 -1.31 2.75 -4.98
N SER A 93 -1.40 1.46 -4.64
CA SER A 93 -0.61 0.87 -3.54
C SER A 93 0.90 0.90 -3.83
N LEU A 94 1.31 0.61 -5.07
CA LEU A 94 2.71 0.71 -5.49
C LEU A 94 3.20 2.17 -5.51
N LEU A 95 2.35 3.12 -5.89
CA LEU A 95 2.65 4.54 -5.83
C LEU A 95 2.81 5.02 -4.37
N GLN A 96 1.99 4.54 -3.43
CA GLN A 96 2.17 4.78 -2.01
C GLN A 96 3.55 4.30 -1.54
N LEU A 97 3.96 3.07 -1.88
CA LEU A 97 5.30 2.54 -1.56
C LEU A 97 6.42 3.40 -2.13
N ARG A 98 6.28 3.86 -3.38
CA ARG A 98 7.24 4.77 -4.02
C ARG A 98 7.34 6.10 -3.26
N CYS A 99 6.21 6.67 -2.85
CA CYS A 99 6.20 7.89 -2.04
C CYS A 99 6.83 7.67 -0.67
N ILE A 100 6.52 6.56 0.02
CA ILE A 100 7.13 6.19 1.31
C ILE A 100 8.65 6.06 1.18
N LYS A 101 9.15 5.42 0.11
CA LYS A 101 10.58 5.33 -0.20
C LYS A 101 11.24 6.69 -0.36
N PHE A 102 10.59 7.63 -1.05
CA PHE A 102 11.15 8.97 -1.23
C PHE A 102 11.08 9.80 0.05
N LEU A 103 9.99 9.67 0.82
CA LEU A 103 9.85 10.27 2.14
C LEU A 103 10.94 9.79 3.11
N SER A 104 11.24 8.49 3.13
CA SER A 104 12.31 7.94 3.98
C SER A 104 13.70 8.47 3.57
N ARG A 105 13.87 8.80 2.30
CA ARG A 105 15.08 9.48 1.77
C ARG A 105 15.09 11.00 1.99
N GLY A 106 14.17 11.54 2.79
CA GLY A 106 14.12 12.96 3.16
C GLY A 106 13.46 13.88 2.14
N LYS A 107 12.77 13.33 1.12
CA LYS A 107 12.03 14.12 0.13
C LYS A 107 10.62 14.46 0.64
N TYR A 108 10.54 15.44 1.53
CA TYR A 108 9.29 15.80 2.23
C TYR A 108 8.13 16.21 1.31
N TYR A 109 8.42 16.75 0.11
CA TYR A 109 7.41 17.12 -0.88
C TYR A 109 6.53 15.94 -1.32
N MET A 110 7.01 14.70 -1.17
CA MET A 110 6.24 13.48 -1.49
C MET A 110 5.13 13.16 -0.47
N ARG A 111 5.02 13.93 0.63
CA ARG A 111 3.92 13.80 1.59
C ARG A 111 2.56 14.11 0.95
N LYS A 112 2.47 15.17 0.14
CA LYS A 112 1.22 15.56 -0.53
C LYS A 112 0.74 14.46 -1.51
N PRO A 113 1.58 13.97 -2.45
CA PRO A 113 1.23 12.81 -3.29
C PRO A 113 0.80 11.58 -2.50
N LEU A 114 1.52 11.22 -1.42
CA LEU A 114 1.15 10.07 -0.58
C LEU A 114 -0.26 10.24 0.02
N THR A 115 -0.57 11.43 0.51
CA THR A 115 -1.91 11.75 1.03
C THR A 115 -2.97 11.67 -0.07
N ILE A 116 -2.70 12.22 -1.25
CA ILE A 116 -3.63 12.17 -2.39
C ILE A 116 -3.91 10.72 -2.78
N PHE A 117 -2.87 9.90 -3.00
CA PHE A 117 -3.07 8.50 -3.39
C PHE A 117 -3.81 7.68 -2.32
N SER A 118 -3.54 7.94 -1.04
CA SER A 118 -4.26 7.27 0.05
C SER A 118 -5.71 7.71 0.14
N LEU A 119 -6.01 9.00 -0.04
CA LEU A 119 -7.38 9.49 -0.10
C LEU A 119 -8.12 8.94 -1.33
N SER A 120 -7.50 8.94 -2.51
CA SER A 120 -8.08 8.35 -3.71
C SER A 120 -8.39 6.88 -3.52
N LEU A 121 -7.47 6.11 -2.93
CA LEU A 121 -7.68 4.69 -2.67
C LEU A 121 -8.83 4.45 -1.68
N ALA A 122 -8.90 5.24 -0.61
CA ALA A 122 -10.00 5.17 0.36
C ALA A 122 -11.35 5.57 -0.26
N LEU A 123 -11.42 6.67 -1.00
CA LEU A 123 -12.65 7.18 -1.61
C LEU A 123 -13.19 6.28 -2.72
N LEU A 124 -12.31 5.67 -3.51
CA LEU A 124 -12.72 4.72 -4.55
C LEU A 124 -13.18 3.38 -3.96
N SER A 125 -12.65 2.99 -2.79
CA SER A 125 -12.94 1.69 -2.18
C SER A 125 -14.10 1.73 -1.18
N PHE A 126 -14.34 2.86 -0.52
CA PHE A 126 -15.38 3.00 0.50
C PHE A 126 -16.81 2.70 0.00
N PRO A 127 -17.25 3.16 -1.18
CA PRO A 127 -18.58 2.85 -1.70
C PRO A 127 -18.80 1.36 -2.00
N LEU A 128 -17.72 0.59 -2.12
CA LEU A 128 -17.77 -0.85 -2.40
C LEU A 128 -18.03 -1.68 -1.13
N PHE A 129 -17.82 -1.12 0.06
CA PHE A 129 -18.01 -1.81 1.33
C PHE A 129 -19.36 -2.53 1.50
N PRO A 130 -20.52 -1.88 1.26
CA PRO A 130 -21.80 -2.56 1.45
C PRO A 130 -22.01 -3.75 0.51
N PHE A 131 -21.28 -3.80 -0.61
CA PHE A 131 -21.39 -4.86 -1.61
C PHE A 131 -20.28 -5.92 -1.50
N ASN A 132 -19.12 -5.55 -0.95
CA ASN A 132 -17.98 -6.44 -0.81
C ASN A 132 -17.10 -6.06 0.39
N PRO A 133 -17.02 -6.89 1.45
CA PRO A 133 -16.21 -6.59 2.63
C PRO A 133 -14.70 -6.52 2.32
N ILE A 134 -14.23 -7.13 1.22
CA ILE A 134 -12.84 -6.97 0.74
C ILE A 134 -12.54 -5.51 0.37
N GLY A 135 -13.56 -4.73 0.02
CA GLY A 135 -13.45 -3.29 -0.24
C GLY A 135 -13.00 -2.46 0.96
N LEU A 136 -13.06 -2.99 2.19
CA LEU A 136 -12.52 -2.31 3.38
C LEU A 136 -10.99 -2.35 3.46
N LEU A 137 -10.33 -3.34 2.86
CA LEU A 137 -8.89 -3.50 2.97
C LEU A 137 -8.11 -2.26 2.49
N PRO A 138 -8.38 -1.74 1.28
CA PRO A 138 -7.72 -0.52 0.81
C PRO A 138 -8.07 0.71 1.66
N VAL A 139 -9.28 0.74 2.25
CA VAL A 139 -9.71 1.82 3.14
C VAL A 139 -8.90 1.80 4.43
N ILE A 140 -8.83 0.66 5.13
CA ILE A 140 -8.10 0.49 6.39
C ILE A 140 -6.61 0.79 6.19
N SER A 141 -6.02 0.23 5.11
CA SER A 141 -4.63 0.50 4.75
C SER A 141 -4.37 2.00 4.56
N SER A 142 -5.22 2.66 3.77
CA SER A 142 -5.08 4.10 3.46
C SER A 142 -5.24 4.98 4.69
N LEU A 143 -6.25 4.71 5.53
CA LEU A 143 -6.47 5.46 6.76
C LEU A 143 -5.31 5.28 7.74
N THR A 144 -4.78 4.07 7.85
CA THR A 144 -3.62 3.79 8.71
C THR A 144 -2.37 4.52 8.21
N ILE A 145 -2.15 4.55 6.89
CA ILE A 145 -1.06 5.33 6.27
C ILE A 145 -1.22 6.82 6.60
N LEU A 146 -2.41 7.37 6.40
CA LEU A 146 -2.69 8.79 6.67
C LEU A 146 -2.49 9.13 8.16
N ALA A 147 -3.03 8.31 9.06
CA ALA A 147 -2.87 8.46 10.50
C ALA A 147 -1.39 8.40 10.91
N THR A 148 -0.64 7.44 10.37
CA THR A 148 0.80 7.28 10.66
C THR A 148 1.59 8.48 10.15
N VAL A 149 1.33 8.95 8.92
CA VAL A 149 1.98 10.14 8.35
C VAL A 149 1.64 11.40 9.16
N ALA A 150 0.40 11.55 9.62
CA ALA A 150 -0.01 12.66 10.46
C ALA A 150 0.70 12.64 11.83
N ALA A 151 0.70 11.49 12.51
CA ALA A 151 1.36 11.29 13.80
C ALA A 151 2.87 11.51 13.74
N THR A 152 3.50 11.16 12.61
CA THR A 152 4.96 11.27 12.42
C THR A 152 5.40 12.51 11.66
N LYS A 153 4.51 13.49 11.42
CA LYS A 153 4.78 14.72 10.65
C LYS A 153 6.12 15.39 11.01
N LYS A 154 6.42 15.53 12.31
CA LYS A 154 7.65 16.15 12.82
C LYS A 154 8.92 15.35 12.48
N GLN A 155 8.83 14.04 12.34
CA GLN A 155 9.97 13.14 12.06
C GLN A 155 10.40 13.16 10.57
N TRP A 156 9.51 13.63 9.68
CA TRP A 156 9.77 13.68 8.24
C TRP A 156 10.43 14.98 7.76
N GLN A 157 10.37 16.04 8.56
CA GLN A 157 11.05 17.30 8.27
C GLN A 157 12.56 17.09 8.45
N ARG A 158 13.35 17.50 7.44
CA ARG A 158 14.81 17.30 7.41
C ARG A 158 15.44 17.75 8.73
N THR A 159 16.36 16.92 9.24
CA THR A 159 17.42 17.24 10.21
C THR A 159 18.43 18.27 9.67
N THR A 160 17.98 19.31 8.94
CA THR A 160 18.85 20.41 8.49
C THR A 160 19.12 21.43 9.60
N HIS A 161 18.30 21.49 10.65
CA HIS A 161 18.53 22.43 11.76
C HIS A 161 19.59 21.99 12.78
N GLU A 162 19.92 20.70 12.86
CA GLU A 162 20.88 20.23 13.88
C GLU A 162 22.35 20.52 13.51
N LYS A 163 22.67 20.61 12.21
CA LYS A 163 24.03 20.92 11.77
C LYS A 163 24.38 22.41 11.85
N SER A 164 23.40 23.31 11.79
CA SER A 164 23.65 24.75 11.89
C SER A 164 23.89 25.21 13.34
N ARG A 165 23.26 24.56 14.34
CA ARG A 165 23.48 24.91 15.76
C ARG A 165 24.84 24.52 16.32
N ARG A 166 25.53 23.52 15.74
CA ARG A 166 26.87 23.11 16.21
C ARG A 166 28.01 23.93 15.60
N VAL A 167 27.77 24.72 14.55
CA VAL A 167 28.81 25.50 13.88
C VAL A 167 28.89 26.93 14.42
N VAL A 168 27.88 27.40 15.15
CA VAL A 168 27.86 28.76 15.75
C VAL A 168 28.33 28.74 17.22
N SER A 169 28.77 27.59 17.74
CA SER A 169 29.21 27.43 19.13
C SER A 169 30.63 26.86 19.27
N ALA A 170 31.46 26.99 18.24
CA ALA A 170 32.89 26.67 18.24
C ALA A 170 33.66 27.92 17.81
#